data_AF-T1EIB5-F1
#
_entry.id   AF-T1EIB5-F1
#
_cell.length_a   1.000
_cell.length_b   1.000
_cell.length_c   1.000
_cell.angle_alpha   90.00
_cell.angle_beta   90.00
_cell.angle_gamma   90.00
#
_symmetry.space_group_name_H-M   'P 1'
#
loop_
_entity.id
_entity.type
_entity.pdbx_description
1 polymer ?
#
loop_
_entity_poly.entity_id
_entity_poly.type
_entity_poly.pdbx_seq_one_letter_code
_entity_poly.pdbx_strand_id
1 'polypeptide(L)' 'RHVGDLGNINAINGASVITLTDNIIKLDGQYGIVNRSIVVHQLEDDLGKGNSTFSNTTGNAGGRLGCCTI' A
#
# COMPACT_ATOMS: atom_id res chain seq x y z
N ARG A 1 8.50 -7.56 3.54
CA ARG A 1 7.42 -6.58 3.37
C ARG A 1 7.30 -5.76 4.65
N HIS A 2 7.12 -4.45 4.52
CA HIS A 2 6.73 -3.61 5.64
C HIS A 2 5.34 -4.00 6.15
N VAL A 3 5.01 -3.57 7.37
CA VAL A 3 3.69 -3.82 7.98
C VAL A 3 2.58 -3.23 7.11
N GLY A 4 2.79 -2.04 6.54
CA GLY A 4 1.81 -1.34 5.69
C GLY A 4 1.76 -1.80 4.22
N ASP A 5 2.60 -2.74 3.81
CA ASP A 5 2.58 -3.24 2.42
C ASP A 5 1.34 -4.11 2.22
N LEU A 6 0.37 -3.60 1.46
CA LEU A 6 -0.85 -4.31 1.06
C LEU A 6 -0.87 -4.70 -0.42
N GLY A 7 0.16 -4.31 -1.18
CA GLY A 7 0.34 -4.63 -2.59
C GLY A 7 -0.52 -3.79 -3.53
N ASN A 8 -0.80 -4.34 -4.71
CA ASN A 8 -1.51 -3.65 -5.79
C ASN A 8 -3.03 -3.88 -5.74
N ILE A 9 -3.78 -2.89 -6.19
CA ILE A 9 -5.22 -2.97 -6.45
C ILE A 9 -5.46 -2.82 -7.96
N ASN A 10 -6.50 -3.49 -8.47
CA ASN A 10 -6.89 -3.34 -9.86
C ASN A 10 -8.08 -2.37 -9.97
N ALA A 11 -7.94 -1.34 -10.80
CA ALA A 11 -9.01 -0.39 -11.06
C ALA A 11 -9.56 -0.58 -12.48
N ILE A 12 -10.89 -0.71 -12.58
CA ILE A 12 -11.60 -0.83 -13.86
C ILE A 12 -12.41 0.45 -14.04
N ASN A 13 -12.16 1.17 -15.14
CA ASN A 13 -12.80 2.45 -15.45
C ASN A 13 -12.66 3.50 -14.33
N GLY A 14 -11.49 3.55 -13.68
CA GLY A 14 -11.20 4.52 -12.62
C GLY A 14 -11.78 4.18 -11.24
N ALA A 15 -12.41 3.01 -11.07
CA ALA A 15 -12.94 2.55 -9.80
C ALA A 15 -12.36 1.18 -9.41
N SER A 16 -12.21 0.96 -8.11
CA SER A 16 -11.81 -0.33 -7.54
C SER A 16 -12.64 -0.61 -6.30
N VAL A 17 -13.13 -1.84 -6.18
CA VAL A 17 -13.75 -2.35 -4.95
C VAL A 17 -12.86 -3.46 -4.44
N ILE A 18 -12.33 -3.30 -3.23
CA ILE A 18 -11.35 -4.20 -2.65
C ILE A 18 -11.87 -4.81 -1.36
N THR A 19 -11.58 -6.09 -1.18
CA THR A 19 -11.70 -6.80 0.10
C THR A 19 -10.41 -7.58 0.26
N LEU A 20 -9.64 -7.25 1.29
CA LEU A 20 -8.33 -7.82 1.53
C LEU A 20 -8.25 -8.25 2.99
N THR A 21 -7.71 -9.45 3.21
CA THR A 21 -7.41 -9.97 4.55
C THR A 21 -5.91 -10.02 4.69
N ASP A 22 -5.39 -9.41 5.75
CA ASP A 22 -3.97 -9.45 6.07
C ASP A 22 -3.75 -9.83 7.54
N ASN A 23 -2.70 -10.63 7.77
CA ASN A 23 -2.40 -11.18 9.09
C ASN A 23 -1.32 -10.37 9.84
N ILE A 24 -0.68 -9.40 9.20
CA ILE A 24 0.41 -8.58 9.76
C ILE A 24 -0.15 -7.29 10.34
N ILE A 25 -0.97 -6.54 9.59
CA ILE A 25 -1.62 -5.33 10.11
C ILE A 25 -2.54 -5.67 11.28
N LYS A 26 -2.62 -4.76 12.24
CA LYS A 26 -3.49 -4.85 13.42
C LYS A 26 -4.20 -3.52 13.61
N LEU A 27 -5.35 -3.53 14.29
CA LEU A 27 -6.05 -2.30 14.66
C LEU A 27 -5.51 -1.71 15.98
N ASP A 28 -4.80 -2.50 16.78
CA ASP A 28 -4.24 -2.12 18.07
C ASP A 28 -2.81 -2.65 18.27
N GLY A 29 -2.23 -2.36 19.44
CA GLY A 29 -0.89 -2.79 19.82
C GLY A 29 0.23 -2.09 19.06
N GLN A 30 1.44 -2.67 19.12
CA GLN A 30 2.66 -2.09 18.54
C GLN A 30 2.55 -1.88 17.01
N TYR A 31 1.79 -2.73 16.32
CA TYR A 31 1.56 -2.66 14.88
C TYR A 31 0.18 -2.10 14.52
N GLY A 32 -0.49 -1.44 15.47
CA GLY A 32 -1.78 -0.79 15.28
C GLY A 32 -1.72 0.28 14.18
N ILE A 33 -2.70 0.27 13.28
CA ILE A 33 -2.79 1.20 12.15
C ILE A 33 -3.79 2.35 12.34
N VAL A 34 -4.56 2.35 13.43
CA VAL A 34 -5.46 3.47 13.77
C VAL A 34 -4.64 4.77 13.88
N ASN A 35 -5.18 5.86 13.32
CA ASN A 35 -4.53 7.17 13.15
C ASN A 35 -3.31 7.17 12.21
N ARG A 36 -3.06 6.10 11.45
CA ARG A 36 -2.12 6.12 10.31
C ARG A 36 -2.85 6.48 9.03
N SER A 37 -2.15 6.45 7.91
CA SER A 37 -2.74 6.73 6.60
C SER A 37 -2.76 5.51 5.70
N ILE A 38 -3.85 5.36 4.95
CA ILE A 38 -3.91 4.53 3.75
C ILE A 38 -3.68 5.42 2.53
N VAL A 39 -2.92 4.92 1.55
CA VAL A 39 -2.51 5.70 0.37
C VAL A 39 -2.69 4.85 -0.90
N VAL A 40 -3.27 5.45 -1.94
CA VAL A 40 -3.31 4.87 -3.29
C VAL A 40 -2.28 5.59 -4.15
N HIS A 41 -1.44 4.80 -4.82
CA HIS A 41 -0.32 5.28 -5.60
C HIS A 41 -0.63 5.34 -7.11
N GLN A 42 0.17 6.12 -7.84
CA GLN A 42 -0.01 6.40 -9.26
C GLN A 42 0.42 5.23 -10.16
N LEU A 43 1.48 4.54 -9.79
CA LEU A 43 2.09 3.45 -10.55
C LEU A 43 1.95 2.13 -9.77
N GLU A 44 2.14 1.02 -10.49
CA GLU A 44 2.18 -0.31 -9.91
C GLU A 44 3.38 -0.46 -8.96
N ASP A 45 3.14 -1.05 -7.79
CA ASP A 45 4.18 -1.47 -6.86
C ASP A 45 4.89 -2.72 -7.41
N ASP A 46 6.21 -2.65 -7.60
CA ASP A 46 7.04 -3.74 -8.10
C ASP A 46 7.37 -4.83 -7.06
N LEU A 47 6.83 -4.68 -5.85
CA LEU A 47 6.92 -5.61 -4.72
C LEU A 47 8.35 -5.86 -4.24
N GLY A 48 9.25 -4.89 -4.42
CA GLY A 48 10.66 -5.02 -4.03
C GLY A 48 11.48 -5.88 -5.02
N LYS A 49 10.96 -6.14 -6.22
CA LYS A 49 11.60 -7.01 -7.22
C LYS A 49 12.24 -6.24 -8.38
N GLY A 50 12.19 -4.92 -8.35
CA GLY A 50 12.83 -4.04 -9.32
C GLY A 50 14.32 -3.84 -9.03
N ASN A 51 15.04 -3.33 -10.03
CA ASN A 51 16.49 -3.09 -9.96
C ASN A 51 16.87 -1.72 -9.37
N SER A 52 15.87 -0.89 -9.04
CA SER A 52 16.04 0.45 -8.47
C SER A 52 16.18 0.38 -6.95
N THR A 53 16.97 1.29 -6.35
CA THR A 53 17.06 1.44 -4.89
C THR A 53 15.69 1.75 -4.25
N PHE A 54 14.78 2.35 -5.00
CA PHE A 54 13.42 2.65 -4.56
C PHE A 54 12.49 1.43 -4.55
N SER A 55 12.88 0.32 -5.17
CA SER A 55 12.08 -0.91 -5.19
C SER A 55 11.91 -1.46 -3.77
N ASN A 56 13.02 -1.62 -3.03
CA ASN A 56 12.98 -2.14 -1.66
C ASN A 56 12.40 -1.16 -0.62
N THR A 57 12.12 0.09 -1.00
CA THR A 57 11.60 1.11 -0.07
C THR A 57 10.15 1.49 -0.35
N THR A 58 9.77 1.66 -1.62
CA THR A 58 8.47 2.20 -2.03
C THR A 58 7.83 1.43 -3.18
N GLY A 59 8.45 0.33 -3.62
CA GLY A 59 7.95 -0.45 -4.74
C GLY A 59 7.99 0.28 -6.08
N ASN A 60 8.68 1.42 -6.19
CA ASN A 60 8.59 2.32 -7.34
C ASN A 60 7.15 2.79 -7.68
N ALA A 61 6.23 2.81 -6.70
CA ALA A 61 4.80 3.10 -6.94
C ALA A 61 4.49 4.57 -7.32
N GLY A 62 5.50 5.45 -7.35
CA GLY A 62 5.34 6.83 -7.83
C GLY A 62 4.51 7.72 -6.90
N GLY A 63 3.80 8.70 -7.49
CA GLY A 63 3.03 9.72 -6.77
C GLY A 63 1.87 9.16 -5.95
N ARG A 64 1.36 9.95 -5.00
CA ARG A 64 0.24 9.60 -4.12
C ARG A 64 -1.05 10.22 -4.67
N LEU A 65 -1.90 9.42 -5.30
CA LEU A 65 -3.15 9.90 -5.92
C LEU A 65 -4.19 10.33 -4.89
N GLY A 66 -4.20 9.66 -3.73
CA GLY A 66 -5.10 9.98 -2.64
C GLY A 66 -4.66 9.31 -1.35
N CYS A 67 -5.06 9.89 -0.23
CA CYS A 67 -4.84 9.32 1.09
C CYS A 67 -6.01 9.64 2.03
N CYS A 68 -6.12 8.85 3.09
CA CYS A 68 -7.06 9.09 4.18
C CYS A 68 -6.44 8.63 5.50
N THR A 69 -6.86 9.23 6.62
CA THR A 69 -6.56 8.71 7.95
C THR A 69 -7.45 7.50 8.23
N ILE A 70 -6.85 6.45 8.80
CA ILE A 70 -7.54 5.24 9.28
C ILE A 70 -8.12 5.48 10.66
#